data_AF-A0A4R9JWA5-F1
#
_entry.id   AF-A0A4R9JWA5-F1
#
_cell.length_a   1.000
_cell.length_b   1.000
_cell.length_c   1.000
_cell.angle_alpha   90.00
_cell.angle_beta   90.00
_cell.angle_gamma   90.00
#
_symmetry.space_group_name_H-M   'P 1'
#
loop_
_entity.id
_entity.type
_entity.pdbx_description
1 polymer ?
#
loop_
_entity_poly.entity_id
_entity_poly.type
_entity_poly.pdbx_seq_one_letter_code
_entity_poly.pdbx_strand_id
1 'polypeptide(L)'
;MATLDLFKINFKKPALSTEDQLKEEKRSKLKLLMDAAFSRLESVEILNANSKLEDSILIIRLLALDLINLSLFYYGKPLTEVGKDWKVAISSIGNEKLTNLYLKYEAIFSLSAIDLEKEETKIEILEGNLSDLLSDLESYYRILNKTELRTMLSEQKFRWKIQGAVLVALLSLAIGSTGFRKLKYPELGKSKVQVFYLSKSFPSPKEEYSIINEIQIEKKGEWVDYEFVLPKSTDLIEVRIDPVQLPRVRFTTESMKFFDGKGKLIYTHDFVWGEDLLPKDKMSYGTVNEMKLSGKSVPGAWIEMESIGSDPFFHIKLPEIKGVSKIVLKMRHIEANKKFN
;
A
#
# COMPACT_ATOMS: atom_id res chain seq x y z
N MET A 1 -3.15 5.49 -32.27
CA MET A 1 -4.16 4.69 -31.55
C MET A 1 -5.05 5.66 -30.80
N ALA A 2 -6.37 5.63 -31.00
CA ALA A 2 -7.27 6.51 -30.26
C ALA A 2 -7.32 6.09 -28.78
N THR A 3 -7.50 7.04 -27.87
CA THR A 3 -7.58 6.78 -26.42
C THR A 3 -8.67 5.78 -26.07
N LEU A 4 -9.80 5.82 -26.79
CA LEU A 4 -10.91 4.87 -26.65
C LEU A 4 -10.53 3.43 -27.00
N ASP A 5 -9.58 3.22 -27.92
CA ASP A 5 -9.16 1.87 -28.30
C ASP A 5 -8.34 1.16 -27.21
N LEU A 6 -7.78 1.92 -26.24
CA LEU A 6 -7.07 1.36 -25.09
C LEU A 6 -8.02 0.64 -24.13
N PHE A 7 -9.32 0.95 -24.16
CA PHE A 7 -10.33 0.39 -23.25
C PHE A 7 -11.24 -0.64 -23.91
N LYS A 8 -11.04 -0.93 -25.21
CA LYS A 8 -11.74 -2.05 -25.87
C LYS A 8 -11.20 -3.37 -25.31
N ILE A 9 -12.07 -4.11 -24.65
CA ILE A 9 -11.75 -5.41 -24.06
C ILE A 9 -11.70 -6.45 -25.18
N ASN A 10 -10.50 -6.86 -25.56
CA ASN A 10 -10.28 -8.02 -26.43
C ASN A 10 -9.11 -8.83 -25.87
N PHE A 11 -9.40 -10.04 -25.41
CA PHE A 11 -8.39 -10.96 -24.86
C PHE A 11 -7.84 -11.92 -25.91
N LYS A 12 -8.35 -11.89 -27.14
CA LYS A 12 -7.84 -12.73 -28.22
C LYS A 12 -6.52 -12.16 -28.75
N LYS A 13 -5.53 -13.04 -28.95
CA LYS A 13 -4.31 -12.70 -29.67
C LYS A 13 -4.71 -12.26 -31.09
N PRO A 14 -4.19 -11.13 -31.61
CA PRO A 14 -4.51 -10.70 -32.96
C PRO A 14 -3.96 -11.72 -33.97
N ALA A 15 -4.70 -11.96 -35.05
CA ALA A 15 -4.18 -12.69 -36.19
C ALA A 15 -3.07 -11.86 -36.84
N LEU A 16 -1.90 -12.46 -37.01
CA LEU A 16 -0.74 -11.77 -37.61
C LEU A 16 -0.73 -12.00 -39.11
N SER A 17 -0.53 -10.93 -39.87
CA SER A 17 -0.19 -11.03 -41.30
C SER A 17 1.16 -11.71 -41.48
N THR A 18 1.44 -12.21 -42.68
CA THR A 18 2.75 -12.80 -43.02
C THR A 18 3.90 -11.83 -42.78
N GLU A 19 3.69 -10.53 -43.04
CA GLU A 19 4.67 -9.47 -42.76
C GLU A 19 4.92 -9.31 -41.25
N ASP A 20 3.86 -9.29 -40.43
CA ASP A 20 3.99 -9.20 -38.98
C ASP A 20 4.67 -10.44 -38.38
N GLN A 21 4.47 -11.62 -38.96
CA GLN A 21 5.17 -12.85 -38.57
C GLN A 21 6.67 -12.73 -38.83
N LEU A 22 7.08 -12.26 -40.01
CA LEU A 22 8.50 -12.03 -40.33
C LEU A 22 9.14 -11.00 -39.39
N LYS A 23 8.42 -9.93 -39.03
CA LYS A 23 8.89 -8.93 -38.04
C LYS A 23 9.07 -9.54 -36.65
N GLU A 24 8.14 -10.40 -36.21
CA GLU A 24 8.23 -11.10 -34.92
C GLU A 24 9.39 -12.10 -34.88
N GLU A 25 9.60 -12.88 -35.94
CA GLU A 25 10.73 -13.80 -36.07
C GLU A 25 12.07 -13.05 -36.05
N LYS A 26 12.17 -11.97 -36.83
CA LYS A 26 13.35 -11.09 -36.86
C LYS A 26 13.62 -10.50 -35.48
N ARG A 27 12.58 -10.03 -34.78
CA ARG A 27 12.70 -9.53 -33.40
C ARG A 27 13.17 -10.61 -32.42
N SER A 28 12.60 -11.80 -32.52
CA SER A 28 12.96 -12.93 -31.64
C SER A 28 14.41 -13.34 -31.85
N LYS A 29 14.85 -13.44 -33.11
CA LYS A 29 16.23 -13.79 -33.45
C LYS A 29 17.21 -12.70 -33.06
N LEU A 30 16.88 -11.43 -33.28
CA LEU A 30 17.69 -10.30 -32.83
C LEU A 30 17.88 -10.29 -31.31
N LYS A 31 16.80 -10.55 -30.56
CA LYS A 31 16.88 -10.66 -29.10
C LYS A 31 17.82 -11.81 -28.68
N LEU A 32 17.67 -12.97 -29.31
CA LEU A 32 18.50 -14.14 -29.00
C LEU A 32 20.00 -13.87 -29.26
N LEU A 33 20.32 -13.21 -30.38
CA LEU A 33 21.69 -12.80 -30.70
C LEU A 33 22.24 -11.75 -29.71
N MET A 34 21.38 -10.81 -29.28
CA MET A 34 21.76 -9.80 -28.30
C MET A 34 22.01 -10.41 -26.92
N ASP A 35 21.12 -11.29 -26.45
CA ASP A 35 21.27 -12.02 -25.19
C ASP A 35 22.56 -12.88 -25.20
N ALA A 36 22.89 -13.49 -26.35
CA ALA A 36 24.15 -14.22 -26.52
C ALA A 36 25.39 -13.31 -26.49
N ALA A 37 25.29 -12.09 -27.02
CA ALA A 37 26.38 -11.10 -26.93
C ALA A 37 26.60 -10.63 -25.48
N PHE A 38 25.54 -10.38 -24.73
CA PHE A 38 25.62 -10.08 -23.29
C PHE A 38 26.26 -11.22 -22.49
N SER A 39 25.87 -12.47 -22.74
CA SER A 39 26.46 -13.63 -22.07
C SER A 39 27.95 -13.81 -22.39
N ARG A 40 28.38 -13.47 -23.62
CA ARG A 40 29.80 -13.48 -23.98
C ARG A 40 30.58 -12.34 -23.34
N LEU A 41 29.98 -11.16 -23.20
CA LEU A 41 30.59 -10.05 -22.46
C LEU A 41 30.80 -10.44 -20.99
N GLU A 42 29.80 -11.04 -20.34
CA GLU A 42 29.95 -11.56 -18.97
C GLU A 42 31.09 -12.59 -18.88
N SER A 43 31.28 -13.41 -19.91
CA SER A 43 32.42 -14.33 -19.97
C SER A 43 33.76 -13.60 -20.06
N VAL A 44 33.85 -12.47 -20.79
CA VAL A 44 35.04 -11.60 -20.85
C VAL A 44 35.32 -11.00 -19.46
N GLU A 45 34.30 -10.45 -18.80
CA GLU A 45 34.41 -9.86 -17.46
C GLU A 45 34.96 -10.89 -16.45
N ILE A 46 34.43 -12.13 -16.49
CA ILE A 46 34.90 -13.23 -15.64
C ILE A 46 36.35 -13.60 -15.96
N LEU A 47 36.74 -13.68 -17.23
CA LEU A 47 38.11 -14.02 -17.62
C LEU A 47 39.11 -12.94 -17.20
N ASN A 48 38.76 -11.67 -17.37
CA ASN A 48 39.57 -10.54 -16.93
C ASN A 48 39.72 -10.51 -15.40
N ALA A 49 38.63 -10.72 -14.65
CA ALA A 49 38.67 -10.80 -13.19
C ALA A 49 39.54 -11.96 -12.66
N ASN A 50 39.76 -13.00 -13.47
CA ASN A 50 40.64 -14.13 -13.15
C ASN A 50 42.03 -14.03 -13.83
N SER A 51 42.39 -12.87 -14.36
CA SER A 51 43.66 -12.60 -15.05
C SER A 51 43.97 -13.57 -16.21
N LYS A 52 42.94 -14.14 -16.85
CA LYS A 52 43.04 -15.00 -18.04
C LYS A 52 43.00 -14.16 -19.32
N LEU A 53 44.04 -13.34 -19.49
CA LEU A 53 44.07 -12.28 -20.51
C LEU A 53 44.06 -12.82 -21.95
N GLU A 54 44.77 -13.92 -22.22
CA GLU A 54 44.81 -14.55 -23.56
C GLU A 54 43.44 -15.08 -24.00
N ASP A 55 42.76 -15.80 -23.11
CA ASP A 55 41.40 -16.29 -23.35
C ASP A 55 40.41 -15.12 -23.53
N SER A 56 40.57 -14.07 -22.72
CA SER A 56 39.73 -12.86 -22.82
C SER A 56 39.88 -12.16 -24.17
N ILE A 57 41.12 -11.97 -24.66
CA ILE A 57 41.38 -11.37 -25.98
C ILE A 57 40.70 -12.18 -27.08
N LEU A 58 40.74 -13.51 -27.01
CA LEU A 58 40.08 -14.37 -27.98
C LEU A 58 38.56 -14.15 -27.98
N ILE A 59 37.93 -14.11 -26.79
CA ILE A 59 36.48 -13.89 -26.68
C ILE A 59 36.11 -12.46 -27.10
N ILE A 60 36.90 -11.44 -26.76
CA ILE A 60 36.72 -10.06 -27.21
C ILE A 60 36.68 -9.98 -28.75
N ARG A 61 37.61 -10.65 -29.44
CA ARG A 61 37.63 -10.70 -30.91
C ARG A 61 36.38 -11.36 -31.49
N LEU A 62 35.93 -12.45 -30.90
CA LEU A 62 34.70 -13.15 -31.32
C LEU A 62 33.46 -12.30 -31.05
N LEU A 63 33.39 -11.64 -29.89
CA LEU A 63 32.29 -10.75 -29.53
C LEU A 63 32.23 -9.55 -30.49
N ALA A 64 33.36 -8.91 -30.79
CA ALA A 64 33.41 -7.84 -31.78
C ALA A 64 32.83 -8.28 -33.14
N LEU A 65 33.23 -9.46 -33.62
CA LEU A 65 32.68 -10.05 -34.84
C LEU A 65 31.16 -10.30 -34.73
N ASP A 66 30.70 -10.85 -33.61
CA ASP A 66 29.29 -11.11 -33.35
C ASP A 66 28.46 -9.84 -33.36
N LEU A 67 28.97 -8.72 -32.80
CA LEU A 67 28.29 -7.43 -32.83
C LEU A 67 28.14 -6.92 -34.26
N ILE A 68 29.17 -7.03 -35.10
CA ILE A 68 29.07 -6.67 -36.53
C ILE A 68 28.04 -7.56 -37.23
N ASN A 69 28.12 -8.87 -37.01
CA ASN A 69 27.22 -9.85 -37.61
C ASN A 69 25.77 -9.70 -37.16
N LEU A 70 25.53 -9.25 -35.94
CA LEU A 70 24.20 -8.90 -35.44
C LEU A 70 23.58 -7.78 -36.29
N SER A 71 24.37 -6.76 -36.60
CA SER A 71 23.95 -5.66 -37.48
C SER A 71 23.75 -6.08 -38.93
N LEU A 72 24.65 -6.87 -39.49
CA LEU A 72 24.50 -7.41 -40.85
C LEU A 72 23.26 -8.30 -40.96
N PHE A 73 23.01 -9.15 -39.97
CA PHE A 73 21.81 -9.96 -39.88
C PHE A 73 20.54 -9.11 -39.88
N TYR A 74 20.49 -8.05 -39.05
CA TYR A 74 19.32 -7.16 -39.03
C TYR A 74 19.04 -6.55 -40.40
N TYR A 75 20.07 -6.14 -41.13
CA TYR A 75 19.89 -5.52 -42.45
C TYR A 75 19.84 -6.51 -43.62
N GLY A 76 19.81 -7.82 -43.34
CA GLY A 76 19.76 -8.85 -44.38
C GLY A 76 21.02 -8.88 -45.26
N LYS A 77 22.16 -8.44 -44.73
CA LYS A 77 23.45 -8.46 -45.40
C LYS A 77 24.19 -9.77 -45.10
N PRO A 78 25.07 -10.23 -46.01
CA PRO A 78 25.92 -11.39 -45.74
C PRO A 78 26.74 -11.19 -44.47
N LEU A 79 26.88 -12.25 -43.66
CA LEU A 79 27.72 -12.23 -42.46
C LEU A 79 29.19 -12.07 -42.87
N THR A 80 29.93 -11.35 -42.03
CA THR A 80 31.37 -11.20 -42.18
C THR A 80 32.11 -12.28 -41.38
N GLU A 81 33.39 -12.46 -41.71
CA GLU A 81 34.29 -13.44 -41.11
C GLU A 81 35.47 -12.73 -40.43
N VAL A 82 36.15 -13.45 -39.54
CA VAL A 82 37.36 -12.96 -38.88
C VAL A 82 38.39 -12.50 -39.92
N GLY A 83 38.97 -11.32 -39.72
CA GLY A 83 40.03 -10.78 -40.58
C GLY A 83 39.55 -10.01 -41.81
N LYS A 84 38.25 -9.95 -42.10
CA LYS A 84 37.70 -9.06 -43.13
C LYS A 84 37.57 -7.62 -42.62
N ASP A 85 37.64 -6.64 -43.53
CA ASP A 85 37.50 -5.23 -43.18
C ASP A 85 36.08 -4.93 -42.68
N TRP A 86 35.99 -4.66 -41.37
CA TRP A 86 34.75 -4.36 -40.69
C TRP A 86 34.11 -3.06 -41.19
N LYS A 87 34.91 -2.07 -41.64
CA LYS A 87 34.40 -0.79 -42.14
C LYS A 87 33.64 -0.99 -43.44
N VAL A 88 34.15 -1.84 -44.33
CA VAL A 88 33.46 -2.22 -45.57
C VAL A 88 32.17 -2.97 -45.26
N ALA A 89 32.22 -3.90 -44.30
CA ALA A 89 31.03 -4.67 -43.91
C ALA A 89 29.92 -3.77 -43.35
N ILE A 90 30.22 -2.89 -42.39
CA ILE A 90 29.23 -1.98 -41.79
C ILE A 90 28.77 -0.91 -42.79
N SER A 91 29.65 -0.33 -43.61
CA SER A 91 29.24 0.66 -44.60
C SER A 91 28.32 0.08 -45.68
N SER A 92 28.43 -1.23 -45.98
CA SER A 92 27.52 -1.92 -46.91
C SER A 92 26.04 -1.95 -46.48
N ILE A 93 25.77 -1.66 -45.20
CA ILE A 93 24.42 -1.51 -44.64
C ILE A 93 23.74 -0.25 -45.20
N GLY A 94 24.50 0.81 -45.48
CA GLY A 94 23.96 2.10 -45.91
C GLY A 94 23.22 2.88 -44.81
N ASN A 95 23.47 2.58 -43.52
CA ASN A 95 22.92 3.31 -42.38
C ASN A 95 24.02 4.15 -41.72
N GLU A 96 23.97 5.47 -41.93
CA GLU A 96 24.98 6.41 -41.43
C GLU A 96 25.04 6.43 -39.89
N LYS A 97 23.88 6.42 -39.23
CA LYS A 97 23.80 6.42 -37.75
C LYS A 97 24.49 5.20 -37.15
N LEU A 98 24.24 4.02 -37.71
CA LEU A 98 24.88 2.79 -37.27
C LEU A 98 26.37 2.79 -37.59
N THR A 99 26.76 3.28 -38.77
CA THR A 99 28.17 3.39 -39.16
C THR A 99 28.95 4.29 -38.19
N ASN A 100 28.40 5.46 -37.86
CA ASN A 100 28.99 6.38 -36.88
C ASN A 100 29.07 5.77 -35.47
N LEU A 101 28.10 4.95 -35.09
CA LEU A 101 28.10 4.21 -33.84
C LEU A 101 29.30 3.24 -33.78
N TYR A 102 29.56 2.45 -34.82
CA TYR A 102 30.74 1.57 -34.84
C TYR A 102 32.07 2.35 -34.91
N LEU A 103 32.11 3.47 -35.64
CA LEU A 103 33.31 4.33 -35.72
C LEU A 103 33.72 4.92 -34.36
N LYS A 104 32.76 5.24 -33.49
CA LYS A 104 33.02 5.67 -32.10
C LYS A 104 33.87 4.66 -31.32
N TYR A 105 33.76 3.38 -31.66
CA TYR A 105 34.40 2.26 -30.97
C TYR A 105 35.43 1.52 -31.85
N GLU A 106 36.08 2.21 -32.78
CA GLU A 106 37.05 1.64 -33.73
C GLU A 106 38.18 0.82 -33.07
N ALA A 107 38.57 1.19 -31.85
CA ALA A 107 39.59 0.47 -31.08
C ALA A 107 39.27 -1.02 -30.86
N ILE A 108 37.98 -1.37 -30.71
CA ILE A 108 37.50 -2.75 -30.53
C ILE A 108 37.79 -3.61 -31.77
N PHE A 109 37.82 -3.00 -32.96
CA PHE A 109 37.90 -3.73 -34.22
C PHE A 109 39.30 -3.75 -34.82
N SER A 110 40.26 -3.07 -34.18
CA SER A 110 41.65 -2.96 -34.62
C SER A 110 42.58 -4.00 -33.96
N LEU A 111 42.01 -5.06 -33.39
CA LEU A 111 42.69 -6.05 -32.53
C LEU A 111 43.72 -6.94 -33.25
N SER A 112 43.72 -6.96 -34.59
CA SER A 112 44.76 -7.65 -35.38
C SER A 112 46.08 -6.89 -35.44
N ALA A 113 46.09 -5.60 -35.04
CA ALA A 113 47.26 -4.73 -35.11
C ALA A 113 47.93 -4.46 -33.76
N ILE A 114 47.37 -4.97 -32.66
CA ILE A 114 47.80 -4.64 -31.29
C ILE A 114 48.29 -5.91 -30.60
N ASP A 115 49.55 -5.88 -30.15
CA ASP A 115 50.16 -6.91 -29.30
C ASP A 115 49.62 -6.74 -27.87
N LEU A 116 48.42 -7.28 -27.64
CA LEU A 116 47.63 -7.08 -26.40
C LEU A 116 48.01 -8.02 -25.27
N GLU A 117 48.90 -8.98 -25.52
CA GLU A 117 49.20 -10.09 -24.60
C GLU A 117 49.84 -9.64 -23.26
N LYS A 118 50.16 -8.35 -23.08
CA LYS A 118 50.96 -7.86 -21.93
C LYS A 118 50.44 -6.62 -21.20
N GLU A 119 49.26 -6.08 -21.56
CA GLU A 119 48.75 -4.86 -20.93
C GLU A 119 47.30 -5.01 -20.44
N GLU A 120 47.14 -5.44 -19.18
CA GLU A 120 45.86 -5.59 -18.47
C GLU A 120 44.97 -4.35 -18.57
N THR A 121 45.54 -3.15 -18.37
CA THR A 121 44.82 -1.87 -18.48
C THR A 121 44.21 -1.64 -19.87
N LYS A 122 44.82 -2.14 -20.96
CA LYS A 122 44.25 -2.01 -22.30
C LYS A 122 43.07 -2.96 -22.52
N ILE A 123 43.11 -4.14 -21.91
CA ILE A 123 42.04 -5.13 -22.01
C ILE A 123 40.80 -4.68 -21.23
N GLU A 124 40.98 -4.10 -20.04
CA GLU A 124 39.89 -3.48 -19.27
C GLU A 124 39.22 -2.33 -20.04
N ILE A 125 40.00 -1.49 -20.71
CA ILE A 125 39.46 -0.41 -21.56
C ILE A 125 38.66 -0.98 -22.74
N LEU A 126 39.11 -2.08 -23.34
CA LEU A 126 38.40 -2.76 -24.42
C LEU A 126 37.10 -3.40 -23.95
N GLU A 127 37.10 -4.03 -22.77
CA GLU A 127 35.89 -4.55 -22.13
C GLU A 127 34.87 -3.43 -21.89
N GLY A 128 35.29 -2.31 -21.31
CA GLY A 128 34.43 -1.14 -21.09
C GLY A 128 33.84 -0.61 -22.41
N ASN A 129 34.67 -0.47 -23.45
CA ASN A 129 34.21 -0.05 -24.77
C ASN A 129 33.23 -1.05 -25.41
N LEU A 130 33.43 -2.36 -25.21
CA LEU A 130 32.52 -3.40 -25.69
C LEU A 130 31.17 -3.35 -24.97
N SER A 131 31.19 -3.15 -23.65
CA SER A 131 29.98 -2.97 -22.83
C SER A 131 29.18 -1.75 -23.30
N ASP A 132 29.86 -0.62 -23.49
CA ASP A 132 29.25 0.61 -23.99
C ASP A 132 28.69 0.44 -25.41
N LEU A 133 29.44 -0.19 -26.33
CA LEU A 133 28.97 -0.48 -27.68
C LEU A 133 27.72 -1.38 -27.66
N LEU A 134 27.72 -2.42 -26.83
CA LEU A 134 26.60 -3.35 -26.69
C LEU A 134 25.34 -2.64 -26.16
N SER A 135 25.51 -1.75 -25.17
CA SER A 135 24.43 -0.90 -24.65
C SER A 135 23.89 0.09 -25.68
N ASP A 136 24.77 0.75 -26.45
CA ASP A 136 24.39 1.66 -27.52
C ASP A 136 23.63 0.91 -28.64
N LEU A 137 24.07 -0.30 -29.00
CA LEU A 137 23.36 -1.18 -29.94
C LEU A 137 22.01 -1.64 -29.38
N GLU A 138 21.91 -2.04 -28.11
CA GLU A 138 20.65 -2.42 -27.47
C GLU A 138 19.64 -1.26 -27.55
N SER A 139 20.07 -0.05 -27.21
CA SER A 139 19.26 1.16 -27.30
C SER A 139 18.81 1.44 -28.74
N TYR A 140 19.72 1.30 -29.70
CA TYR A 140 19.42 1.44 -31.12
C TYR A 140 18.34 0.44 -31.59
N TYR A 141 18.52 -0.85 -31.30
CA TYR A 141 17.55 -1.89 -31.66
C TYR A 141 16.24 -1.79 -30.89
N ARG A 142 16.26 -1.28 -29.65
CA ARG A 142 15.04 -1.00 -28.89
C ARG A 142 14.19 0.08 -29.55
N ILE A 143 14.80 1.07 -30.18
CA ILE A 143 14.08 2.08 -30.97
C ILE A 143 13.47 1.42 -32.20
N LEU A 144 14.26 0.66 -32.96
CA LEU A 144 13.78 -0.08 -34.15
C LEU A 144 12.64 -1.06 -33.83
N ASN A 145 12.70 -1.71 -32.67
CA ASN A 145 11.64 -2.58 -32.17
C ASN A 145 10.32 -1.84 -31.92
N LYS A 146 10.36 -0.55 -31.60
CA LYS A 146 9.18 0.29 -31.37
C LYS A 146 8.67 0.96 -32.64
N THR A 147 9.52 1.13 -33.66
CA THR A 147 9.21 1.81 -34.91
C THR A 147 8.98 0.81 -36.04
N GLU A 148 10.03 0.17 -36.54
CA GLU A 148 10.03 -0.68 -37.75
C GLU A 148 9.49 -2.08 -37.50
N LEU A 149 9.82 -2.69 -36.36
CA LEU A 149 9.36 -4.04 -35.99
C LEU A 149 8.09 -4.00 -35.13
N ARG A 150 7.35 -2.89 -35.19
CA ARG A 150 6.06 -2.77 -34.51
C ARG A 150 5.02 -3.60 -35.24
N THR A 151 4.34 -4.47 -34.48
CA THR A 151 3.33 -5.41 -34.98
C THR A 151 2.00 -5.22 -34.25
N MET A 152 0.91 -5.77 -34.79
CA MET A 152 -0.39 -5.78 -34.08
C MET A 152 -0.32 -6.47 -32.71
N LEU A 153 0.53 -7.50 -32.57
CA LEU A 153 0.77 -8.16 -31.28
C LEU A 153 1.41 -7.20 -30.26
N SER A 154 2.33 -6.36 -30.71
CA SER A 154 3.01 -5.37 -29.85
C SER A 154 2.03 -4.34 -29.31
N GLU A 155 1.10 -3.88 -30.17
CA GLU A 155 0.01 -2.98 -29.77
C GLU A 155 -0.93 -3.64 -28.78
N GLN A 156 -1.31 -4.90 -29.01
CA GLN A 156 -2.19 -5.62 -28.11
C GLN A 156 -1.55 -5.85 -26.74
N LYS A 157 -0.26 -6.22 -26.69
CA LYS A 157 0.50 -6.35 -25.43
C LYS A 157 0.53 -5.02 -24.67
N PHE A 158 0.71 -3.90 -25.37
CA PHE A 158 0.69 -2.58 -24.74
C PHE A 158 -0.68 -2.24 -24.16
N ARG A 159 -1.77 -2.53 -24.89
CA ARG A 159 -3.15 -2.38 -24.39
C ARG A 159 -3.38 -3.20 -23.13
N TRP A 160 -3.02 -4.49 -23.13
CA TRP A 160 -3.16 -5.35 -21.96
C TRP A 160 -2.39 -4.84 -20.75
N LYS A 161 -1.18 -4.30 -20.94
CA LYS A 161 -0.41 -3.69 -19.84
C LYS A 161 -1.15 -2.50 -19.23
N ILE A 162 -1.68 -1.60 -20.04
CA ILE A 162 -2.45 -0.44 -19.56
C ILE A 162 -3.73 -0.90 -18.85
N GLN A 163 -4.49 -1.80 -19.46
CA GLN A 163 -5.72 -2.34 -18.87
C GLN A 163 -5.46 -3.02 -17.53
N GLY A 164 -4.39 -3.82 -17.43
CA GLY A 164 -3.94 -4.44 -16.18
C GLY A 164 -3.58 -3.41 -15.11
N ALA A 165 -2.80 -2.37 -15.46
CA ALA A 165 -2.42 -1.31 -14.54
C ALA A 165 -3.64 -0.54 -14.00
N VAL A 166 -4.60 -0.22 -14.87
CA VAL A 166 -5.87 0.44 -14.49
C VAL A 166 -6.69 -0.44 -13.55
N LEU A 167 -6.81 -1.74 -13.85
CA LEU A 167 -7.53 -2.68 -12.99
C LEU A 167 -6.91 -2.77 -11.60
N VAL A 168 -5.59 -2.88 -11.52
CA VAL A 168 -4.86 -2.91 -10.24
C VAL A 168 -5.08 -1.61 -9.47
N ALA A 169 -5.03 -0.45 -10.12
CA ALA A 169 -5.28 0.83 -9.46
C ALA A 169 -6.71 0.92 -8.88
N LEU A 170 -7.72 0.48 -9.64
CA LEU A 170 -9.10 0.46 -9.18
C LEU A 170 -9.31 -0.51 -8.00
N LEU A 171 -8.70 -1.70 -8.04
CA LEU A 171 -8.76 -2.66 -6.94
C LEU A 171 -8.08 -2.10 -5.68
N SER A 172 -6.91 -1.49 -5.80
CA SER A 172 -6.22 -0.84 -4.68
C SER A 172 -7.04 0.30 -4.08
N LEU A 173 -7.70 1.11 -4.91
CA LEU A 173 -8.60 2.16 -4.45
C LEU A 173 -9.82 1.58 -3.71
N ALA A 174 -10.42 0.50 -4.21
CA ALA A 174 -11.57 -0.14 -3.56
C ALA A 174 -11.18 -0.76 -2.21
N ILE A 175 -10.07 -1.47 -2.13
CA ILE A 175 -9.55 -2.07 -0.89
C ILE A 175 -9.14 -0.98 0.10
N GLY A 176 -8.41 0.04 -0.36
CA GLY A 176 -8.00 1.16 0.48
C GLY A 176 -9.19 1.94 1.03
N SER A 177 -10.20 2.22 0.20
CA SER A 177 -11.42 2.91 0.61
C SER A 177 -12.23 2.12 1.64
N THR A 178 -12.40 0.81 1.43
CA THR A 178 -13.11 -0.05 2.38
C THR A 178 -12.36 -0.19 3.71
N GLY A 179 -11.03 -0.35 3.68
CA GLY A 179 -10.19 -0.37 4.88
C GLY A 179 -10.24 0.95 5.65
N PHE A 180 -10.08 2.08 4.96
CA PHE A 180 -10.17 3.41 5.55
C PHE A 180 -11.53 3.67 6.20
N ARG A 181 -12.63 3.26 5.54
CA ARG A 181 -13.98 3.41 6.09
C ARG A 181 -14.14 2.63 7.39
N LYS A 182 -13.66 1.38 7.46
CA LYS A 182 -13.71 0.57 8.68
C LYS A 182 -12.90 1.17 9.83
N LEU A 183 -11.73 1.73 9.52
CA LEU A 183 -10.87 2.38 10.53
C LEU A 183 -11.49 3.69 11.04
N LYS A 184 -12.06 4.51 10.15
CA LYS A 184 -12.65 5.80 10.51
C LYS A 184 -14.00 5.67 11.21
N TYR A 185 -14.78 4.64 10.88
CA TYR A 185 -16.09 4.39 11.44
C TYR A 185 -16.18 2.91 11.86
N PRO A 186 -15.59 2.56 13.01
CA PRO A 186 -15.68 1.20 13.53
C PRO A 186 -17.14 0.85 13.78
N GLU A 187 -17.50 -0.38 13.45
CA GLU A 187 -18.80 -0.93 13.83
C GLU A 187 -18.82 -1.15 15.34
N LEU A 188 -19.99 -0.94 15.97
CA LEU A 188 -20.13 -1.00 17.43
C LEU A 188 -19.65 -2.31 18.05
N GLY A 189 -19.69 -3.41 17.30
CA GLY A 189 -18.97 -4.66 17.57
C GLY A 189 -19.07 -5.18 19.02
N LYS A 190 -18.09 -5.99 19.44
CA LYS A 190 -17.95 -6.48 20.82
C LYS A 190 -17.39 -5.40 21.76
N SER A 191 -17.99 -4.21 21.76
CA SER A 191 -17.65 -3.19 22.75
C SER A 191 -18.39 -3.44 24.07
N LYS A 192 -17.87 -2.84 25.14
CA LYS A 192 -18.37 -3.04 26.49
C LYS A 192 -18.65 -1.69 27.16
N VAL A 193 -19.61 -1.69 28.08
CA VAL A 193 -19.83 -0.63 29.05
C VAL A 193 -19.18 -1.08 30.35
N GLN A 194 -18.33 -0.25 30.92
CA GLN A 194 -17.65 -0.54 32.19
C GLN A 194 -17.92 0.56 33.20
N VAL A 195 -18.13 0.16 34.44
CA VAL A 195 -18.38 1.08 35.55
C VAL A 195 -17.39 0.78 36.66
N PHE A 196 -16.63 1.79 37.07
CA PHE A 196 -15.79 1.72 38.27
C PHE A 196 -16.50 2.41 39.43
N TYR A 197 -16.63 1.70 40.54
CA TYR A 197 -17.26 2.22 41.75
C TYR A 197 -16.17 2.67 42.74
N LEU A 198 -16.19 3.95 43.12
CA LEU A 198 -15.16 4.54 43.96
C LEU A 198 -15.72 4.87 45.34
N SER A 199 -14.94 4.53 46.37
CA SER A 199 -15.29 4.75 47.78
C SER A 199 -14.14 5.46 48.50
N LYS A 200 -14.34 5.84 49.76
CA LYS A 200 -13.26 6.36 50.61
C LYS A 200 -12.12 5.35 50.78
N SER A 201 -12.45 4.06 50.80
CA SER A 201 -11.46 2.97 50.91
C SER A 201 -10.75 2.69 49.59
N PHE A 202 -11.41 2.97 48.46
CA PHE A 202 -10.90 2.71 47.11
C PHE A 202 -11.12 3.94 46.22
N PRO A 203 -10.31 4.99 46.38
CA PRO A 203 -10.55 6.28 45.74
C PRO A 203 -10.09 6.34 44.27
N SER A 204 -9.48 5.28 43.74
CA SER A 204 -8.91 5.27 42.39
C SER A 204 -9.50 4.13 41.54
N PRO A 205 -9.74 4.37 40.23
CA PRO A 205 -10.21 3.32 39.32
C PRO A 205 -9.19 2.17 39.25
N LYS A 206 -9.61 0.98 39.67
CA LYS A 206 -8.87 -0.27 39.50
C LYS A 206 -9.82 -1.33 38.95
N GLU A 207 -9.29 -2.26 38.15
CA GLU A 207 -10.11 -3.30 37.51
C GLU A 207 -10.89 -4.16 38.52
N GLU A 208 -10.31 -4.43 39.70
CA GLU A 208 -10.96 -5.13 40.82
C GLU A 208 -12.23 -4.44 41.35
N TYR A 209 -12.35 -3.13 41.11
CA TYR A 209 -13.49 -2.30 41.49
C TYR A 209 -14.32 -1.88 40.27
N SER A 210 -14.32 -2.72 39.23
CA SER A 210 -15.07 -2.49 38.01
C SER A 210 -15.99 -3.65 37.68
N ILE A 211 -17.11 -3.33 37.04
CA ILE A 211 -18.04 -4.32 36.50
C ILE A 211 -18.28 -3.96 35.04
N ILE A 212 -18.31 -4.99 34.19
CA ILE A 212 -18.37 -4.84 32.75
C ILE A 212 -19.62 -5.54 32.23
N ASN A 213 -20.34 -4.88 31.33
CA ASN A 213 -21.41 -5.46 30.54
C ASN A 213 -21.12 -5.31 29.05
N GLU A 214 -21.45 -6.32 28.26
CA GLU A 214 -21.36 -6.22 26.80
C GLU A 214 -22.48 -5.33 26.25
N ILE A 215 -22.15 -4.53 25.23
CA ILE A 215 -23.17 -3.73 24.54
C ILE A 215 -24.09 -4.68 23.77
N GLN A 216 -25.40 -4.55 23.97
CA GLN A 216 -26.42 -5.31 23.24
C GLN A 216 -26.52 -4.76 21.80
N ILE A 217 -25.75 -5.35 20.88
CA ILE A 217 -25.64 -4.89 19.49
C ILE A 217 -26.99 -4.93 18.77
N GLU A 218 -27.85 -5.91 19.12
CA GLU A 218 -29.18 -6.07 18.52
C GLU A 218 -30.11 -4.90 18.87
N LYS A 219 -29.89 -4.23 20.01
CA LYS A 219 -30.68 -3.09 20.51
C LYS A 219 -30.01 -1.74 20.26
N LYS A 220 -29.17 -1.68 19.23
CA LYS A 220 -28.45 -0.45 18.88
C LYS A 220 -29.41 0.69 18.55
N GLY A 221 -29.14 1.86 19.11
CA GLY A 221 -30.00 3.05 19.01
C GLY A 221 -31.17 3.05 20.01
N GLU A 222 -31.48 1.92 20.64
CA GLU A 222 -32.53 1.79 21.64
C GLU A 222 -31.98 1.99 23.05
N TRP A 223 -32.87 2.32 23.98
CA TRP A 223 -32.52 2.41 25.39
C TRP A 223 -32.35 1.02 26.00
N VAL A 224 -31.22 0.80 26.64
CA VAL A 224 -30.87 -0.44 27.32
C VAL A 224 -30.51 -0.16 28.76
N ASP A 225 -31.10 -0.93 29.67
CA ASP A 225 -30.72 -0.96 31.08
C ASP A 225 -29.52 -1.89 31.28
N TYR A 226 -28.37 -1.32 31.60
CA TYR A 226 -27.17 -2.07 31.98
C TYR A 226 -27.15 -2.23 33.49
N GLU A 227 -27.25 -3.47 33.97
CA GLU A 227 -27.26 -3.79 35.40
C GLU A 227 -25.87 -4.22 35.87
N PHE A 228 -25.33 -3.50 36.84
CA PHE A 228 -24.04 -3.79 37.46
C PHE A 228 -24.26 -4.19 38.91
N VAL A 229 -24.12 -5.49 39.22
CA VAL A 229 -24.26 -6.02 40.57
C VAL A 229 -22.90 -5.99 41.25
N LEU A 230 -22.80 -5.26 42.36
CA LEU A 230 -21.56 -5.14 43.12
C LEU A 230 -21.30 -6.44 43.91
N PRO A 231 -20.05 -6.93 43.94
CA PRO A 231 -19.71 -8.16 44.67
C PRO A 231 -19.91 -8.00 46.18
N LYS A 232 -19.83 -6.76 46.70
CA LYS A 232 -20.14 -6.43 48.08
C LYS A 232 -20.84 -5.07 48.15
N SER A 233 -21.83 -4.97 49.04
CA SER A 233 -22.48 -3.72 49.38
C SER A 233 -21.45 -2.68 49.84
N THR A 234 -21.38 -1.53 49.16
CA THR A 234 -20.31 -0.54 49.34
C THR A 234 -20.87 0.88 49.39
N ASP A 235 -20.23 1.75 50.18
CA ASP A 235 -20.54 3.17 50.22
C ASP A 235 -19.79 3.88 49.08
N LEU A 236 -20.51 4.60 48.21
CA LEU A 236 -19.94 5.22 47.01
C LEU A 236 -19.87 6.74 47.15
N ILE A 237 -18.74 7.31 46.73
CA ILE A 237 -18.52 8.75 46.64
C ILE A 237 -18.41 9.22 45.18
N GLU A 238 -18.06 8.33 44.27
CA GLU A 238 -17.86 8.65 42.86
C GLU A 238 -18.01 7.39 42.00
N VAL A 239 -18.38 7.59 40.74
CA VAL A 239 -18.45 6.54 39.74
C VAL A 239 -17.78 7.01 38.46
N ARG A 240 -16.85 6.22 37.92
CA ARG A 240 -16.31 6.40 36.56
C ARG A 240 -17.09 5.49 35.62
N ILE A 241 -17.59 6.08 34.54
CA ILE A 241 -18.34 5.38 33.50
C ILE A 241 -17.51 5.41 32.22
N ASP A 242 -17.23 4.22 31.72
CA ASP A 242 -16.55 3.98 30.45
C ASP A 242 -17.64 3.46 29.49
N PRO A 243 -18.31 4.35 28.74
CA PRO A 243 -19.49 4.01 27.96
C PRO A 243 -19.19 3.10 26.78
N VAL A 244 -17.95 3.09 26.29
CA VAL A 244 -17.53 2.35 25.10
C VAL A 244 -16.01 2.23 25.08
N GLN A 245 -15.46 1.22 24.40
CA GLN A 245 -13.99 1.04 24.23
C GLN A 245 -13.51 1.41 22.81
N LEU A 246 -14.38 2.07 22.03
CA LEU A 246 -14.15 2.39 20.62
C LEU A 246 -14.31 3.89 20.39
N PRO A 247 -13.46 4.52 19.55
CA PRO A 247 -13.68 5.88 19.09
C PRO A 247 -14.88 5.94 18.15
N ARG A 248 -15.44 7.13 17.95
CA ARG A 248 -16.51 7.43 17.00
C ARG A 248 -17.79 6.65 17.26
N VAL A 249 -18.13 6.46 18.52
CA VAL A 249 -19.43 5.96 18.97
C VAL A 249 -20.18 7.09 19.64
N ARG A 250 -21.40 7.34 19.18
CA ARG A 250 -22.33 8.24 19.85
C ARG A 250 -23.09 7.48 20.90
N PHE A 251 -23.24 8.08 22.06
CA PHE A 251 -24.03 7.53 23.14
C PHE A 251 -24.82 8.61 23.85
N THR A 252 -25.90 8.19 24.48
CA THR A 252 -26.72 9.03 25.35
C THR A 252 -27.00 8.21 26.60
N THR A 253 -26.82 8.84 27.76
CA THR A 253 -27.24 8.28 29.04
C THR A 253 -28.53 8.98 29.44
N GLU A 254 -29.52 8.23 29.91
CA GLU A 254 -30.76 8.81 30.43
C GLU A 254 -30.62 9.05 31.94
N SER A 255 -30.35 7.96 32.67
CA SER A 255 -30.26 8.00 34.13
C SER A 255 -29.33 6.91 34.67
N MET A 256 -28.85 7.13 35.89
CA MET A 256 -28.13 6.16 36.69
C MET A 256 -28.83 6.00 38.03
N LYS A 257 -29.25 4.77 38.34
CA LYS A 257 -30.02 4.42 39.54
C LYS A 257 -29.22 3.51 40.43
N PHE A 258 -29.26 3.77 41.73
CA PHE A 258 -28.51 3.03 42.75
C PHE A 258 -29.47 2.33 43.69
N PHE A 259 -29.23 1.04 43.95
CA PHE A 259 -30.08 0.20 44.77
C PHE A 259 -29.30 -0.41 45.93
N ASP A 260 -29.96 -0.55 47.08
CA ASP A 260 -29.39 -1.22 48.25
C ASP A 260 -29.46 -2.76 48.14
N GLY A 261 -28.92 -3.48 49.12
CA GLY A 261 -28.96 -4.95 49.18
C GLY A 261 -30.37 -5.56 49.27
N LYS A 262 -31.41 -4.75 49.51
CA LYS A 262 -32.82 -5.17 49.56
C LYS A 262 -33.57 -4.82 48.27
N GLY A 263 -32.89 -4.24 47.28
CA GLY A 263 -33.49 -3.78 46.02
C GLY A 263 -34.23 -2.45 46.13
N LYS A 264 -34.05 -1.69 47.22
CA LYS A 264 -34.64 -0.35 47.38
C LYS A 264 -33.79 0.68 46.63
N LEU A 265 -34.44 1.53 45.83
CA LEU A 265 -33.80 2.67 45.19
C LEU A 265 -33.34 3.68 46.25
N ILE A 266 -32.05 4.00 46.27
CA ILE A 266 -31.43 4.92 47.24
C ILE A 266 -30.98 6.24 46.62
N TYR A 267 -30.65 6.26 45.33
CA TYR A 267 -30.26 7.48 44.64
C TYR A 267 -30.51 7.37 43.13
N THR A 268 -30.76 8.49 42.47
CA THR A 268 -30.89 8.60 41.01
C THR A 268 -30.18 9.86 40.54
N HIS A 269 -29.48 9.73 39.42
CA HIS A 269 -28.82 10.83 38.73
C HIS A 269 -29.29 10.87 37.27
N ASP A 270 -29.74 12.04 36.81
CA ASP A 270 -30.28 12.24 35.46
C ASP A 270 -29.30 13.01 34.57
N PHE A 271 -29.16 12.58 33.31
CA PHE A 271 -28.22 13.15 32.35
C PHE A 271 -28.95 14.06 31.35
N VAL A 272 -29.39 15.21 31.84
CA VAL A 272 -30.14 16.20 31.04
C VAL A 272 -29.54 17.60 31.15
N TRP A 273 -29.75 18.39 30.10
CA TRP A 273 -29.44 19.81 30.13
C TRP A 273 -30.39 20.57 31.08
N GLY A 274 -29.82 21.38 31.95
CA GLY A 274 -30.53 22.39 32.73
C GLY A 274 -30.95 23.60 31.88
N GLU A 275 -31.69 24.51 32.50
CA GLU A 275 -32.15 25.75 31.86
C GLU A 275 -31.00 26.69 31.47
N ASP A 276 -29.87 26.60 32.18
CA ASP A 276 -28.64 27.35 31.92
C ASP A 276 -27.77 26.72 30.81
N LEU A 277 -28.28 25.70 30.11
CA LEU A 277 -27.56 24.91 29.10
C LEU A 277 -26.28 24.24 29.63
N LEU A 278 -26.18 24.08 30.95
CA LEU A 278 -25.20 23.23 31.62
C LEU A 278 -25.91 21.95 32.08
N PRO A 279 -25.19 20.87 32.39
CA PRO A 279 -25.81 19.69 32.98
C PRO A 279 -26.59 20.06 34.26
N LYS A 280 -27.81 19.53 34.43
CA LYS A 280 -28.73 19.90 35.54
C LYS A 280 -28.09 19.81 36.94
N ASP A 281 -27.14 18.90 37.10
CA ASP A 281 -26.33 18.71 38.31
C ASP A 281 -24.84 19.02 38.05
N LYS A 282 -24.50 20.11 37.37
CA LYS A 282 -23.12 20.41 36.91
C LYS A 282 -21.99 20.20 37.93
N MET A 283 -22.25 20.33 39.24
CA MET A 283 -21.25 20.09 40.30
C MET A 283 -20.95 18.60 40.56
N SER A 284 -21.83 17.69 40.12
CA SER A 284 -21.62 16.25 40.19
C SER A 284 -20.71 15.73 39.08
N TYR A 285 -20.48 16.49 38.00
CA TYR A 285 -19.65 16.03 36.89
C TYR A 285 -18.17 16.24 37.22
N GLY A 286 -17.40 15.15 37.15
CA GLY A 286 -15.95 15.17 37.33
C GLY A 286 -15.20 15.25 36.01
N THR A 287 -14.06 14.56 35.92
CA THR A 287 -13.23 14.52 34.72
C THR A 287 -13.93 13.80 33.57
N VAL A 288 -13.88 14.41 32.39
CA VAL A 288 -14.34 13.86 31.11
C VAL A 288 -13.11 13.68 30.21
N ASN A 289 -12.90 12.48 29.69
CA ASN A 289 -11.78 12.14 28.82
C ASN A 289 -12.26 11.60 27.48
N GLU A 290 -11.56 11.98 26.40
CA GLU A 290 -11.77 11.47 25.04
C GLU A 290 -13.23 11.41 24.56
N MET A 291 -14.02 12.39 24.98
CA MET A 291 -15.42 12.55 24.57
C MET A 291 -15.69 14.01 24.24
N LYS A 292 -16.60 14.22 23.29
CA LYS A 292 -17.11 15.54 22.94
C LYS A 292 -18.64 15.51 22.99
N LEU A 293 -19.23 16.66 23.24
CA LEU A 293 -20.67 16.84 23.11
C LEU A 293 -21.09 16.62 21.64
N SER A 294 -22.23 15.97 21.46
CA SER A 294 -22.90 15.78 20.17
C SER A 294 -24.31 16.36 20.25
N GLY A 295 -24.86 16.75 19.12
CA GLY A 295 -26.20 17.34 19.04
C GLY A 295 -26.26 18.79 19.52
N LYS A 296 -27.49 19.33 19.64
CA LYS A 296 -27.76 20.68 20.14
C LYS A 296 -28.10 20.60 21.63
N SER A 297 -27.52 21.47 22.44
CA SER A 297 -27.92 21.64 23.83
C SER A 297 -29.30 22.30 23.88
N VAL A 298 -30.30 21.57 24.37
CA VAL A 298 -31.68 22.02 24.53
C VAL A 298 -32.10 21.72 25.97
N PRO A 299 -32.65 22.68 26.74
CA PRO A 299 -33.08 22.43 28.10
C PRO A 299 -34.02 21.22 28.21
N GLY A 300 -33.78 20.36 29.18
CA GLY A 300 -34.53 19.12 29.40
C GLY A 300 -34.20 17.97 28.43
N ALA A 301 -33.45 18.21 27.35
CA ALA A 301 -32.99 17.14 26.47
C ALA A 301 -31.82 16.36 27.11
N TRP A 302 -31.73 15.07 26.77
CA TRP A 302 -30.62 14.24 27.21
C TRP A 302 -29.29 14.70 26.60
N ILE A 303 -28.22 14.54 27.36
CA ILE A 303 -26.87 14.89 26.91
C ILE A 303 -26.35 13.80 25.97
N GLU A 304 -26.15 14.14 24.70
CA GLU A 304 -25.55 13.27 23.71
C GLU A 304 -24.04 13.52 23.64
N MET A 305 -23.25 12.46 23.60
CA MET A 305 -21.78 12.52 23.51
C MET A 305 -21.28 11.60 22.39
N GLU A 306 -20.09 11.91 21.86
CA GLU A 306 -19.35 11.08 20.91
C GLU A 306 -17.95 10.79 21.47
N SER A 307 -17.55 9.51 21.49
CA SER A 307 -16.16 9.12 21.79
C SER A 307 -15.23 9.56 20.66
N ILE A 308 -14.06 10.10 21.00
CA ILE A 308 -13.06 10.56 20.02
C ILE A 308 -11.76 9.76 20.05
N GLY A 309 -11.50 9.02 21.14
CA GLY A 309 -10.33 8.17 21.29
C GLY A 309 -10.65 6.76 21.81
N SER A 310 -9.63 6.10 22.36
CA SER A 310 -9.66 4.70 22.78
C SER A 310 -10.03 4.46 24.25
N ASP A 311 -9.98 5.50 25.10
CA ASP A 311 -10.33 5.46 26.52
C ASP A 311 -11.34 6.57 26.88
N PRO A 312 -12.54 6.59 26.27
CA PRO A 312 -13.57 7.56 26.61
C PRO A 312 -14.16 7.24 27.99
N PHE A 313 -14.12 8.19 28.92
CA PHE A 313 -14.73 8.03 30.24
C PHE A 313 -15.18 9.35 30.84
N PHE A 314 -16.17 9.30 31.73
CA PHE A 314 -16.56 10.45 32.57
C PHE A 314 -16.82 10.03 34.00
N HIS A 315 -16.60 10.96 34.93
CA HIS A 315 -16.85 10.75 36.34
C HIS A 315 -18.11 11.46 36.81
N ILE A 316 -18.83 10.81 37.73
CA ILE A 316 -19.97 11.35 38.46
C ILE A 316 -19.68 11.25 39.95
N LYS A 317 -19.54 12.41 40.59
CA LYS A 317 -19.42 12.61 42.04
C LYS A 317 -20.79 12.50 42.68
N LEU A 318 -20.85 11.77 43.79
CA LEU A 318 -22.07 11.46 44.49
C LEU A 318 -22.06 12.08 45.90
N PRO A 319 -23.21 12.52 46.42
CA PRO A 319 -23.35 12.82 47.84
C PRO A 319 -23.33 11.50 48.61
N GLU A 320 -22.13 11.03 48.99
CA GLU A 320 -21.83 9.77 49.70
C GLU A 320 -23.04 8.87 49.97
N ILE A 321 -23.30 7.94 49.05
CA ILE A 321 -24.46 7.04 49.11
C ILE A 321 -24.06 5.72 49.78
N LYS A 322 -24.84 5.28 50.76
CA LYS A 322 -24.49 4.12 51.59
C LYS A 322 -25.13 2.83 51.12
N GLY A 323 -24.38 1.74 51.24
CA GLY A 323 -24.89 0.38 51.09
C GLY A 323 -25.35 0.01 49.67
N VAL A 324 -24.68 0.51 48.64
CA VAL A 324 -25.00 0.21 47.23
C VAL A 324 -24.66 -1.24 46.91
N SER A 325 -25.62 -1.99 46.39
CA SER A 325 -25.44 -3.38 45.91
C SER A 325 -25.61 -3.53 44.41
N LYS A 326 -26.38 -2.64 43.77
CA LYS A 326 -26.67 -2.69 42.33
C LYS A 326 -26.76 -1.28 41.76
N ILE A 327 -26.18 -1.11 40.58
CA ILE A 327 -26.26 0.10 39.77
C ILE A 327 -26.98 -0.25 38.48
N VAL A 328 -27.93 0.57 38.05
CA VAL A 328 -28.59 0.45 36.75
C VAL A 328 -28.30 1.71 35.96
N LEU A 329 -27.66 1.55 34.81
CA LEU A 329 -27.32 2.63 33.90
C LEU A 329 -28.14 2.47 32.62
N LYS A 330 -29.03 3.42 32.35
CA LYS A 330 -29.86 3.39 31.15
C LYS A 330 -29.22 4.19 30.04
N MET A 331 -28.80 3.51 28.97
CA MET A 331 -28.01 4.08 27.89
C MET A 331 -28.42 3.57 26.52
N ARG A 332 -28.11 4.36 25.49
CA ARG A 332 -28.19 3.96 24.08
C ARG A 332 -26.90 4.29 23.36
N HIS A 333 -26.53 3.46 22.39
CA HIS A 333 -25.31 3.60 21.61
C HIS A 333 -25.60 3.50 20.10
N ILE A 334 -24.87 4.26 19.27
CA ILE A 334 -24.92 4.17 17.81
C ILE A 334 -23.57 4.61 17.19
N GLU A 335 -23.21 4.20 15.98
CA GLU A 335 -21.98 4.73 15.37
C GLU A 335 -22.12 6.22 15.07
N ALA A 336 -21.01 6.96 15.16
CA ALA A 336 -21.03 8.42 15.01
C ALA A 336 -21.46 8.92 13.62
N ASN A 337 -21.51 8.07 12.60
CA ASN A 337 -22.05 8.43 11.28
C ASN A 337 -23.57 8.27 11.18
N LYS A 338 -24.23 7.76 12.22
CA LYS A 338 -25.69 7.62 12.30
C LYS A 338 -26.28 8.66 13.28
N LYS A 339 -27.60 8.79 13.28
CA LYS A 339 -28.36 9.63 14.21
C LYS A 339 -29.26 8.76 15.06
N PHE A 340 -29.48 9.17 16.31
CA PHE A 340 -30.59 8.63 17.08
C PHE A 340 -31.89 9.13 16.43
N ASN A 341 -32.80 8.20 16.15
CA ASN A 341 -34.12 8.50 15.63
C ASN A 341 -35.06 8.94 16.75
#